data_AF-A0A955R2D3-F1
#
_entry.id   AF-A0A955R2D3-F1
#
_cell.length_a   1.000
_cell.length_b   1.000
_cell.length_c   1.000
_cell.angle_alpha   90.00
_cell.angle_beta   90.00
_cell.angle_gamma   90.00
#
_symmetry.space_group_name_H-M   'P 1'
#
loop_
_entity.id
_entity.type
_entity.pdbx_description
1 polymer ?
#
loop_
_entity_poly.entity_id
_entity_poly.type
_entity_poly.pdbx_seq_one_letter_code
_entity_poly.pdbx_strand_id
1 'polypeptide(L)'
;MLTPAQNQIVTLMFLSGILFLGLNFIARCLVFPAPRGSKRTGYLMFVIVLMAGVVTLQYRLLLGLEFSASWARNLLLGGLAVPAFLISLVFYRYRRNRSSSS
;
A
#
# COMPACT_ATOMS: atom_id res chain seq x y z
N MET A 1 11.15 13.63 24.90
CA MET A 1 11.59 13.75 23.49
C MET A 1 11.86 12.35 22.96
N LEU A 2 11.35 12.02 21.77
CA LEU A 2 11.68 10.74 21.12
C LEU A 2 13.13 10.80 20.62
N THR A 3 13.86 9.69 20.74
CA THR A 3 15.17 9.57 20.08
C THR A 3 15.01 9.54 18.55
N PRO A 4 16.05 9.90 17.78
CA PRO A 4 15.99 9.85 16.32
C PRO A 4 15.52 8.50 15.76
N ALA A 5 16.00 7.40 16.35
CA ALA A 5 15.60 6.04 15.98
C ALA A 5 14.12 5.76 16.28
N GLN A 6 13.60 6.18 17.44
CA GLN A 6 12.18 6.04 17.75
C GLN A 6 11.30 6.83 16.78
N ASN A 7 11.73 8.03 16.38
CA ASN A 7 10.99 8.82 15.40
C ASN A 7 10.93 8.14 14.02
N GLN A 8 12.04 7.51 13.59
CA GLN A 8 12.06 6.71 12.35
C GLN A 8 11.11 5.51 12.42
N ILE A 9 11.06 4.81 13.55
CA ILE A 9 10.14 3.67 13.75
C ILE A 9 8.68 4.13 13.69
N VAL A 10 8.33 5.22 14.38
CA VAL A 10 6.97 5.80 14.32
C VAL A 10 6.60 6.20 12.90
N THR A 11 7.54 6.81 12.17
CA THR A 11 7.35 7.19 10.76
C THR A 11 7.13 5.96 9.88
N LEU A 12 7.87 4.87 10.09
CA LEU A 12 7.70 3.60 9.38
C LEU A 12 6.32 2.98 9.64
N MET A 13 5.85 2.99 10.89
CA MET A 13 4.50 2.51 11.23
C MET A 13 3.42 3.32 10.53
N PHE A 14 3.56 4.66 10.53
CA PHE A 14 2.60 5.54 9.85
C PHE A 14 2.58 5.32 8.33
N LEU A 15 3.76 5.24 7.70
CA LEU A 15 3.89 4.97 6.27
C LEU A 15 3.35 3.59 5.89
N SER A 16 3.48 2.60 6.77
CA SER A 16 2.90 1.26 6.58
C SER A 16 1.37 1.32 6.51
N GLY A 17 0.74 2.12 7.38
CA GLY A 17 -0.71 2.37 7.35
C GLY A 17 -1.16 3.07 6.06
N ILE A 18 -0.41 4.08 5.60
CA ILE A 18 -0.69 4.76 4.32
C ILE A 18 -0.59 3.77 3.16
N LEU A 19 0.45 2.93 3.15
CA LEU A 19 0.64 1.93 2.09
C LEU A 19 -0.52 0.95 2.06
N PHE A 20 -0.95 0.46 3.22
CA PHE A 20 -2.11 -0.43 3.32
C PHE A 20 -3.38 0.22 2.73
N LEU A 21 -3.67 1.46 3.13
CA LEU A 21 -4.86 2.18 2.66
C LEU A 21 -4.82 2.44 1.15
N GLY A 22 -3.65 2.83 0.62
CA GLY A 22 -3.48 3.07 -0.81
C GLY A 22 -3.59 1.79 -1.64
N LEU A 23 -2.99 0.68 -1.21
CA LEU A 23 -3.13 -0.63 -1.86
C LEU A 23 -4.58 -1.12 -1.85
N ASN A 24 -5.29 -0.90 -0.74
CA ASN A 24 -6.70 -1.21 -0.63
C ASN A 24 -7.56 -0.40 -1.62
N PHE A 25 -7.28 0.90 -1.75
CA PHE A 25 -7.94 1.75 -2.75
C PHE A 25 -7.67 1.29 -4.19
N ILE A 26 -6.42 0.92 -4.50
CA ILE A 26 -6.04 0.39 -5.82
C ILE A 26 -6.82 -0.90 -6.10
N ALA A 27 -6.82 -1.85 -5.16
CA ALA A 27 -7.56 -3.11 -5.29
C ALA A 27 -9.06 -2.87 -5.51
N ARG A 28 -9.66 -1.93 -4.78
CA ARG A 28 -11.08 -1.56 -4.96
C ARG A 28 -11.36 -1.04 -6.37
N CYS A 29 -10.52 -0.13 -6.87
CA CYS A 29 -10.68 0.45 -8.20
C CYS A 29 -10.51 -0.58 -9.32
N LEU A 30 -9.65 -1.58 -9.12
CA LEU A 30 -9.48 -2.69 -10.06
C LEU A 30 -10.71 -3.61 -10.09
N VAL A 31 -11.31 -3.91 -8.94
CA VAL A 31 -12.47 -4.82 -8.87
C VAL A 31 -13.77 -4.13 -9.33
N PHE A 32 -13.92 -2.84 -9.03
CA PHE A 32 -15.08 -2.03 -9.42
C PHE A 32 -14.63 -0.95 -10.43
N PRO A 33 -14.45 -1.33 -11.71
CA PRO A 33 -14.00 -0.39 -12.73
C PRO A 33 -14.99 0.75 -12.87
N ALA A 34 -14.47 1.97 -12.95
CA ALA A 34 -15.29 3.15 -13.07
C ALA A 34 -15.89 3.27 -14.49
N PRO A 35 -17.09 3.84 -14.64
CA PRO A 35 -17.69 4.09 -15.95
C PRO A 35 -16.83 5.05 -16.79
N ARG A 36 -16.92 4.93 -18.13
CA ARG A 36 -16.21 5.78 -19.09
C ARG A 36 -16.49 7.26 -18.77
N GLY A 37 -15.43 8.05 -18.60
CA GLY A 37 -15.50 9.48 -18.20
C GLY A 37 -15.25 9.76 -16.71
N SER A 38 -15.09 8.73 -15.87
CA SER A 38 -14.79 8.93 -14.45
C SER A 38 -13.35 9.40 -14.20
N LYS A 39 -13.19 10.45 -13.38
CA LYS A 39 -11.88 10.91 -12.87
C LYS A 39 -11.15 9.87 -12.01
N ARG A 40 -11.82 8.77 -11.63
CA ARG A 40 -11.28 7.72 -10.75
C ARG A 40 -10.04 7.03 -11.33
N THR A 41 -9.92 6.88 -12.65
CA THR A 41 -8.71 6.33 -13.28
C THR A 41 -7.50 7.25 -13.10
N GLY A 42 -7.70 8.57 -13.18
CA GLY A 42 -6.66 9.55 -12.90
C GLY A 42 -6.21 9.49 -11.43
N TYR A 43 -7.17 9.43 -10.50
CA TYR A 43 -6.86 9.24 -9.08
C TYR A 43 -6.15 7.92 -8.80
N LEU A 44 -6.52 6.83 -9.50
CA LEU A 44 -5.84 5.55 -9.40
C LEU A 44 -4.37 5.65 -9.77
N MET A 45 -4.07 6.25 -10.94
CA MET A 45 -2.67 6.46 -11.36
C MET A 45 -1.90 7.32 -10.36
N PHE A 46 -2.50 8.40 -9.88
CA PHE A 46 -1.89 9.26 -8.87
C PHE A 46 -1.57 8.49 -7.57
N VAL A 47 -2.51 7.67 -7.09
CA VAL A 47 -2.31 6.85 -5.89
C VAL A 47 -1.22 5.80 -6.12
N ILE A 48 -1.12 5.18 -7.30
CA ILE A 48 -0.03 4.24 -7.60
C ILE A 48 1.34 4.91 -7.50
N VAL A 49 1.50 6.10 -8.11
CA VAL A 49 2.76 6.87 -8.03
C VAL A 49 3.07 7.27 -6.58
N LEU A 50 2.05 7.73 -5.85
CA LEU A 50 2.21 8.06 -4.42
C LEU A 50 2.66 6.84 -3.62
N MET A 51 2.10 5.66 -3.87
CA MET A 51 2.48 4.43 -3.18
C MET A 51 3.91 4.00 -3.50
N ALA A 52 4.36 4.18 -4.75
CA ALA A 52 5.77 3.95 -5.10
C ALA A 52 6.71 4.87 -4.30
N GLY A 53 6.32 6.14 -4.12
CA GLY A 53 7.04 7.08 -3.27
C GLY A 53 7.07 6.64 -1.81
N VAL A 54 5.94 6.18 -1.26
CA VAL A 54 5.84 5.67 0.12
C VAL A 54 6.75 4.47 0.33
N VAL A 55 6.77 3.50 -0.58
CA VAL A 55 7.68 2.34 -0.49
C VAL A 55 9.14 2.78 -0.54
N THR A 56 9.48 3.73 -1.42
CA THR A 56 10.84 4.26 -1.53
C THR A 56 11.28 4.96 -0.25
N LEU A 57 10.39 5.71 0.39
CA LEU A 57 10.66 6.38 1.66
C LEU A 57 10.86 5.38 2.80
N GLN A 58 10.00 4.36 2.90
CA GLN A 58 10.15 3.29 3.90
C GLN A 58 11.47 2.53 3.71
N TYR A 59 11.86 2.25 2.47
CA TYR A 59 13.13 1.60 2.17
C TYR A 59 14.32 2.41 2.68
N ARG A 60 14.34 3.72 2.43
CA ARG A 60 15.40 4.61 2.92
C ARG A 60 15.44 4.70 4.45
N LEU A 61 14.28 4.73 5.11
CA LEU A 61 14.18 4.73 6.56
C LEU A 61 14.70 3.43 7.18
N LEU A 62 14.43 2.28 6.56
CA LEU A 62 14.97 0.99 6.99
C LEU A 62 16.48 0.92 6.82
N LEU A 63 17.03 1.40 5.71
CA LEU A 63 18.49 1.52 5.54
C LEU A 63 19.11 2.43 6.60
N GLY A 64 18.45 3.54 6.95
CA GLY A 64 18.89 4.44 8.02
C GLY A 64 18.78 3.85 9.44
N LEU A 65 18.11 2.71 9.59
CA LEU A 65 18.05 1.91 10.83
C LEU A 65 19.02 0.72 10.79
N GLU A 66 20.01 0.74 9.90
CA GLU A 66 21.03 -0.31 9.74
C GLU A 66 20.49 -1.68 9.28
N PHE A 67 19.28 -1.74 8.71
CA PHE A 67 18.79 -2.95 8.07
C PHE A 67 19.49 -3.17 6.72
N SER A 68 19.79 -4.43 6.39
CA SER A 68 20.35 -4.76 5.08
C SER A 68 19.36 -4.47 3.95
N ALA A 69 19.87 -4.04 2.79
CA ALA A 69 19.06 -3.74 1.62
C ALA A 69 18.16 -4.92 1.19
N SER A 70 18.68 -6.15 1.26
CA SER A 70 17.94 -7.37 0.94
C SER A 70 16.80 -7.63 1.93
N TRP A 71 17.06 -7.45 3.22
CA TRP A 71 16.05 -7.64 4.27
C TRP A 71 14.97 -6.57 4.19
N ALA A 72 15.34 -5.29 4.03
CA ALA A 72 14.40 -4.19 3.89
C ALA A 72 13.45 -4.38 2.69
N ARG A 73 14.00 -4.79 1.53
CA ARG A 73 13.19 -5.08 0.33
C ARG A 73 12.24 -6.26 0.57
N ASN A 74 12.71 -7.35 1.17
CA ASN A 74 11.88 -8.52 1.44
C ASN A 74 10.78 -8.21 2.45
N LEU A 75 11.07 -7.41 3.48
CA LEU A 75 10.07 -6.97 4.45
C LEU A 75 8.99 -6.11 3.80
N LEU A 76 9.38 -5.09 3.04
CA LEU A 76 8.43 -4.16 2.43
C LEU A 76 7.55 -4.82 1.36
N LEU A 77 8.16 -5.57 0.45
CA LEU A 77 7.44 -6.18 -0.66
C LEU A 77 6.75 -7.47 -0.22
N GLY A 78 7.50 -8.37 0.42
CA GLY A 78 7.02 -9.70 0.81
C GLY A 78 6.18 -9.69 2.08
N GLY A 79 6.49 -8.84 3.05
CA GLY A 79 5.79 -8.78 4.33
C GLY A 79 4.54 -7.90 4.32
N LEU A 80 4.58 -6.77 3.61
CA LEU A 80 3.50 -5.77 3.67
C LEU A 80 2.77 -5.59 2.34
N ALA A 81 3.47 -5.22 1.27
CA ALA A 81 2.83 -4.79 0.04
C ALA A 81 2.05 -5.91 -0.67
N VAL A 82 2.69 -7.07 -0.89
CA VAL A 82 2.05 -8.20 -1.59
C VAL A 82 0.89 -8.78 -0.77
N PRO A 83 1.04 -9.11 0.53
CA PRO A 83 -0.06 -9.64 1.32
C PRO A 83 -1.23 -8.66 1.43
N ALA A 84 -0.98 -7.38 1.72
CA ALA A 84 -2.04 -6.39 1.84
C ALA A 84 -2.83 -6.20 0.54
N PHE A 85 -2.13 -6.21 -0.60
CA PHE A 85 -2.76 -6.11 -1.91
C PHE A 85 -3.60 -7.34 -2.24
N LEU A 86 -3.06 -8.56 -2.02
CA LEU A 86 -3.78 -9.80 -2.28
C LEU A 86 -5.02 -9.95 -1.40
N ILE A 87 -4.91 -9.68 -0.10
CA ILE A 87 -6.04 -9.71 0.84
C ILE A 87 -7.13 -8.73 0.39
N SER A 88 -6.74 -7.49 0.05
CA SER A 88 -7.69 -6.48 -0.42
C SER A 88 -8.38 -6.91 -1.71
N LEU A 89 -7.64 -7.51 -2.65
CA LEU A 89 -8.17 -7.95 -3.93
C LEU A 89 -9.15 -9.13 -3.77
N VAL A 90 -8.81 -10.11 -2.95
CA VAL A 90 -9.69 -11.25 -2.63
C VAL A 90 -10.96 -10.74 -1.92
N PHE A 91 -10.82 -9.86 -0.93
CA PHE A 91 -11.93 -9.27 -0.21
C PHE A 91 -12.92 -8.56 -1.14
N TYR A 92 -12.42 -7.70 -2.04
CA TYR A 92 -13.29 -6.99 -2.97
C TYR A 92 -13.90 -7.90 -4.03
N ARG A 93 -13.16 -8.90 -4.54
CA ARG A 93 -13.72 -9.90 -5.47
C ARG A 93 -14.85 -10.69 -4.83
N TYR A 94 -14.66 -11.19 -3.61
CA TYR A 94 -15.70 -11.90 -2.87
C TYR A 94 -16.95 -11.03 -2.68
N ARG A 95 -16.76 -9.76 -2.28
CA ARG A 95 -17.86 -8.80 -2.11
C ARG A 95 -18.61 -8.53 -3.42
N ARG A 96 -17.90 -8.40 -4.55
CA ARG A 96 -18.50 -8.19 -5.87
C ARG A 96 -19.41 -9.36 -6.26
N ASN A 97 -18.94 -10.60 -6.06
CA ASN A 97 -19.70 -11.81 -6.40
C ASN A 97 -20.99 -11.94 -5.59
N ARG A 98 -21.00 -11.47 -4.33
CA ARG A 98 -22.21 -11.43 -3.51
C ARG A 98 -23.21 -10.36 -3.94
N SER A 99 -22.73 -9.20 -4.39
CA SER A 99 -23.62 -8.12 -4.88
C SER A 99 -24.27 -8.42 -6.23
N SER A 100 -23.76 -9.39 -6.99
CA SER A 100 -24.34 -9.84 -8.26
C SER A 100 -25.30 -11.04 -8.12
N SER A 101 -25.49 -11.58 -6.92
CA SER A 101 -26.39 -12.71 -6.64
C SER A 101 -27.67 -12.29 -5.88
N SER A 102 -27.99 -10.99 -5.90
CA SER A 102 -29.22 -10.37 -5.35
C SER A 102 -29.90 -9.60 -6.47
#